data_AF-A0ABD6D1D7-F1
#
_entry.id   AF-A0ABD6D1D7-F1
#
_cell.length_a   1.000
_cell.length_b   1.000
_cell.length_c   1.000
_cell.angle_alpha   90.00
_cell.angle_beta   90.00
_cell.angle_gamma   90.00
#
_symmetry.space_group_name_H-M   'P 1'
#
loop_
_entity.id
_entity.type
_entity.pdbx_description
1 polymer ?
#
loop_
_entity_poly.entity_id
_entity_poly.type
_entity_poly.pdbx_seq_one_letter_code
_entity_poly.pdbx_strand_id
1 'polypeptide(L)'
;MPSGRRAFLTSVGAAATGLAGCLDGGESSRSPTRTPTASPSDTAAPDAVALGDSVSIDGVTVTVSDLVTAHSVRYLSAPDAMDVLPTSDDQFVFVDVSAGGSGTTPSSHRFGLVADATPYGSGIEYIGPARVDAPVTGRQYGASNPDGFLGFRVPAPLDAESVAVVLGGDGPERTDMQPDPDDVAARWSVPPAAVTPLRSPPPVFAASVDVPASVPATEPIPVTLDVRNEGDGPGVFRAAINHQGPQYGATGIDRSLAAGESITHEVTVDYYRDDDTTPGRVQFAVVGPDLSEFFEVGLDGGGTPAGTGTATGGSR
;
A
#
# COMPACT_ATOMS: atom_id res chain seq x y z
N MET A 1 35.38 25.30 43.42
CA MET A 1 36.23 26.52 43.45
C MET A 1 36.59 26.88 42.01
N PRO A 2 36.70 28.15 41.61
CA PRO A 2 35.71 29.23 41.75
C PRO A 2 35.52 30.05 40.44
N SER A 3 34.45 30.88 40.44
CA SER A 3 34.32 32.23 39.83
C SER A 3 34.39 32.36 38.29
N GLY A 4 33.43 32.96 37.55
CA GLY A 4 32.37 33.91 37.89
C GLY A 4 32.66 35.31 37.31
N ARG A 5 31.74 35.83 36.45
CA ARG A 5 31.29 37.23 36.20
C ARG A 5 30.73 37.35 34.77
N ARG A 6 29.40 37.38 34.56
CA ARG A 6 28.44 38.53 34.60
C ARG A 6 28.60 39.54 33.44
N ALA A 7 27.59 39.60 32.58
CA ALA A 7 26.96 40.85 32.14
C ALA A 7 25.52 40.58 31.66
N PHE A 8 24.56 40.83 32.55
CA PHE A 8 23.17 41.18 32.25
C PHE A 8 23.10 42.69 32.01
N LEU A 9 22.10 43.13 31.23
CA LEU A 9 21.22 44.30 31.46
C LEU A 9 20.48 44.60 30.14
N THR A 10 19.18 44.27 30.06
CA THR A 10 17.98 45.17 30.23
C THR A 10 17.66 46.01 28.99
N SER A 11 16.42 46.32 28.62
CA SER A 11 15.04 45.89 28.96
C SER A 11 14.11 46.99 28.42
N VAL A 12 12.87 46.64 28.04
CA VAL A 12 11.64 47.47 28.17
C VAL A 12 11.53 48.65 27.18
N GLY A 13 10.39 48.96 26.56
CA GLY A 13 9.03 48.56 26.89
C GLY A 13 8.00 49.00 25.85
N ALA A 14 6.78 48.54 26.12
CA ALA A 14 5.56 48.70 25.35
C ALA A 14 5.00 50.13 25.34
N ALA A 15 4.16 50.42 24.36
CA ALA A 15 3.00 51.29 24.54
C ALA A 15 1.87 50.89 23.59
N ALA A 16 0.68 50.73 24.16
CA ALA A 16 -0.57 50.47 23.47
C ALA A 16 -1.44 51.75 23.45
N THR A 17 -2.36 51.78 22.48
CA THR A 17 -3.62 52.57 22.38
C THR A 17 -3.57 54.08 22.11
N GLY A 18 -4.39 54.50 21.14
CA GLY A 18 -4.87 55.87 20.94
C GLY A 18 -5.97 55.92 19.87
N LEU A 19 -7.21 56.24 20.29
CA LEU A 19 -8.39 56.48 19.45
C LEU A 19 -8.54 57.98 19.10
N ALA A 20 -9.32 58.23 18.04
CA ALA A 20 -10.12 59.43 17.71
C ALA A 20 -9.46 60.62 16.97
N GLY A 21 -10.16 61.11 15.95
CA GLY A 21 -9.96 62.45 15.38
C GLY A 21 -10.42 62.63 13.94
N CYS A 22 -11.73 62.75 13.69
CA CYS A 22 -12.25 63.43 12.49
C CYS A 22 -12.08 64.94 12.67
N LEU A 23 -11.44 65.62 11.72
CA LEU A 23 -11.57 67.06 11.49
C LEU A 23 -11.31 67.34 10.00
N ASP A 24 -12.26 68.04 9.41
CA ASP A 24 -12.42 68.37 8.01
C ASP A 24 -11.79 69.74 7.69
N GLY A 25 -11.34 69.95 6.44
CA GLY A 25 -11.03 71.28 5.89
C GLY A 25 -9.66 71.48 5.22
N GLY A 26 -9.67 71.67 3.89
CA GLY A 26 -8.72 72.56 3.21
C GLY A 26 -7.82 71.95 2.13
N GLU A 27 -8.31 71.97 0.89
CA GLU A 27 -7.62 71.93 -0.42
C GLU A 27 -6.08 71.81 -0.48
N SER A 28 -5.58 70.72 -1.09
CA SER A 28 -4.58 70.77 -2.17
C SER A 28 -4.38 69.42 -2.83
N SER A 29 -4.46 69.43 -4.16
CA SER A 29 -4.30 68.34 -5.12
C SER A 29 -3.10 67.41 -4.87
N ARG A 30 -3.37 66.11 -4.73
CA ARG A 30 -2.51 64.99 -5.18
C ARG A 30 -3.30 63.67 -5.06
N SER A 31 -3.73 63.10 -6.18
CA SER A 31 -4.18 61.71 -6.21
C SER A 31 -3.08 60.81 -5.67
N PRO A 32 -3.32 59.96 -4.66
CA PRO A 32 -2.40 58.87 -4.38
C PRO A 32 -2.51 57.90 -5.55
N THR A 33 -1.44 57.80 -6.33
CA THR A 33 -1.22 56.65 -7.21
C THR A 33 -1.31 55.41 -6.33
N ARG A 34 -2.37 54.61 -6.49
CA ARG A 34 -2.38 53.25 -5.95
C ARG A 34 -1.22 52.54 -6.63
N THR A 35 -0.16 52.27 -5.89
CA THR A 35 0.77 51.21 -6.27
C THR A 35 -0.07 49.96 -6.41
N PRO A 36 -0.11 49.30 -7.58
CA PRO A 36 -0.72 47.99 -7.66
C PRO A 36 0.03 47.09 -6.68
N THR A 37 -0.64 46.68 -5.61
CA THR A 37 -0.23 45.51 -4.85
C THR A 37 -0.14 44.38 -5.86
N ALA A 38 1.06 43.82 -6.03
CA ALA A 38 1.27 42.66 -6.88
C ALA A 38 0.25 41.59 -6.47
N SER A 39 -0.61 41.23 -7.41
CA SER A 39 -1.38 39.99 -7.32
C SER A 39 -0.38 38.85 -7.13
N PRO A 40 -0.68 37.81 -6.33
CA PRO A 40 0.16 36.62 -6.31
C PRO A 40 0.37 36.18 -7.75
N SER A 41 1.63 36.04 -8.16
CA SER A 41 1.96 35.43 -9.44
C SER A 41 1.41 34.02 -9.42
N ASP A 42 0.46 33.71 -10.31
CA ASP A 42 0.18 32.34 -10.74
C ASP A 42 1.52 31.80 -11.28
N THR A 43 2.28 31.12 -10.42
CA THR A 43 3.35 30.25 -10.88
C THR A 43 2.64 29.12 -11.61
N ALA A 44 2.68 29.16 -12.94
CA ALA A 44 2.10 28.09 -13.75
C ALA A 44 2.70 26.75 -13.31
N ALA A 45 1.84 25.79 -13.00
CA ALA A 45 2.26 24.42 -12.71
C ALA A 45 3.15 23.91 -13.85
N PRO A 46 4.19 23.10 -13.55
CA PRO A 46 5.05 22.56 -14.59
C PRO A 46 4.24 21.79 -15.63
N ASP A 47 4.63 21.92 -16.90
CA ASP A 47 4.03 21.16 -17.99
C ASP A 47 4.12 19.66 -17.67
N ALA A 48 3.00 18.95 -17.80
CA ALA A 48 2.95 17.54 -17.50
C ALA A 48 3.66 16.72 -18.59
N VAL A 49 4.51 15.77 -18.17
CA VAL A 49 5.10 14.75 -19.06
C VAL A 49 4.20 13.51 -19.11
N ALA A 50 4.42 12.60 -20.06
CA ALA A 50 3.64 11.37 -20.10
C ALA A 50 4.16 10.38 -19.02
N LEU A 51 3.27 9.53 -18.51
CA LEU A 51 3.67 8.36 -17.73
C LEU A 51 4.68 7.52 -18.53
N GLY A 52 5.82 7.20 -17.92
CA GLY A 52 6.97 6.54 -18.55
C GLY A 52 8.10 7.49 -18.98
N ASP A 53 7.85 8.80 -19.07
CA ASP A 53 8.89 9.79 -19.35
C ASP A 53 9.72 10.12 -18.11
N SER A 54 11.00 10.41 -18.32
CA SER A 54 11.92 10.80 -17.25
C SER A 54 11.99 12.33 -17.09
N VAL A 55 12.09 12.80 -15.84
CA VAL A 55 12.30 14.20 -15.48
C VAL A 55 13.55 14.33 -14.62
N SER A 56 14.40 15.32 -14.93
CA SER A 56 15.61 15.61 -14.15
C SER A 56 15.36 16.74 -13.15
N ILE A 57 15.58 16.48 -11.86
CA ILE A 57 15.37 17.42 -10.74
C ILE A 57 16.55 17.31 -9.79
N ASP A 58 17.24 18.42 -9.52
CA ASP A 58 18.36 18.50 -8.56
C ASP A 58 19.44 17.43 -8.74
N GLY A 59 19.74 17.06 -9.99
CA GLY A 59 20.75 16.05 -10.32
C GLY A 59 20.29 14.60 -10.13
N VAL A 60 18.98 14.38 -9.95
CA VAL A 60 18.32 13.07 -9.99
C VAL A 60 17.39 12.99 -11.19
N THR A 61 17.47 11.91 -11.94
CA THR A 61 16.49 11.56 -12.98
C THR A 61 15.44 10.67 -12.34
N VAL A 62 14.17 11.08 -12.43
CA VAL A 62 13.01 10.36 -11.89
C VAL A 62 12.12 9.94 -13.06
N THR A 63 11.74 8.67 -13.07
CA THR A 63 10.74 8.11 -14.00
C THR A 63 9.60 7.54 -13.16
N VAL A 64 8.37 7.91 -13.50
CA VAL A 64 7.17 7.23 -13.01
C VAL A 64 6.55 6.49 -14.18
N SER A 65 6.41 5.19 -14.06
CA SER A 65 5.88 4.30 -15.10
C SER A 65 4.80 3.40 -14.53
N ASP A 66 3.94 2.91 -15.41
CA ASP A 66 2.84 2.01 -15.09
C ASP A 66 1.84 2.58 -14.07
N LEU A 67 0.59 2.11 -14.16
CA LEU A 67 -0.41 2.38 -13.14
C LEU A 67 -1.33 1.17 -13.08
N VAL A 68 -1.38 0.54 -11.90
CA VAL A 68 -2.15 -0.68 -11.67
C VAL A 68 -3.06 -0.47 -10.47
N THR A 69 -4.33 -0.82 -10.62
CA THR A 69 -5.31 -0.76 -9.53
C THR A 69 -5.49 -2.13 -8.89
N ALA A 70 -5.84 -2.14 -7.60
CA ALA A 70 -6.19 -3.37 -6.89
C ALA A 70 -7.19 -3.11 -5.76
N HIS A 71 -8.17 -3.99 -5.59
CA HIS A 71 -9.13 -3.95 -4.47
C HIS A 71 -8.71 -4.82 -3.28
N SER A 72 -7.53 -5.43 -3.37
CA SER A 72 -6.93 -6.23 -2.30
C SER A 72 -5.43 -6.34 -2.54
N VAL A 73 -4.65 -6.48 -1.49
CA VAL A 73 -3.21 -6.75 -1.58
C VAL A 73 -2.84 -7.89 -0.65
N ARG A 74 -1.99 -8.78 -1.14
CA ARG A 74 -1.37 -9.81 -0.30
C ARG A 74 -0.10 -9.21 0.32
N TYR A 75 0.17 -9.51 1.59
CA TYR A 75 1.33 -9.00 2.30
C TYR A 75 1.86 -10.03 3.29
N LEU A 76 3.17 -10.01 3.58
CA LEU A 76 3.77 -10.88 4.60
C LEU A 76 3.35 -10.43 6.01
N SER A 77 2.41 -11.15 6.63
CA SER A 77 2.01 -10.92 8.02
C SER A 77 3.01 -11.52 9.03
N ALA A 78 3.79 -12.53 8.60
CA ALA A 78 4.93 -13.10 9.30
C ALA A 78 6.04 -13.50 8.30
N PRO A 79 7.26 -13.88 8.73
CA PRO A 79 8.34 -14.27 7.82
C PRO A 79 7.98 -15.38 6.81
N ASP A 80 7.01 -16.21 7.16
CA ASP A 80 6.56 -17.42 6.48
C ASP A 80 5.04 -17.48 6.30
N ALA A 81 4.32 -16.40 6.62
CA ALA A 81 2.88 -16.31 6.47
C ALA A 81 2.49 -15.04 5.70
N MET A 82 1.51 -15.20 4.83
CA MET A 82 0.86 -14.11 4.11
C MET A 82 -0.51 -13.84 4.70
N ASP A 83 -0.96 -12.60 4.58
CA ASP A 83 -2.34 -12.20 4.81
C ASP A 83 -2.81 -11.33 3.64
N VAL A 84 -4.12 -11.09 3.55
CA VAL A 84 -4.72 -10.30 2.49
C VAL A 84 -5.46 -9.13 3.12
N LEU A 85 -5.11 -7.92 2.68
CA LEU A 85 -5.85 -6.72 3.05
C LEU A 85 -6.84 -6.37 1.93
N PRO A 86 -8.15 -6.63 2.10
CA PRO A 86 -9.17 -6.17 1.17
C PRO A 86 -9.48 -4.68 1.38
N THR A 87 -10.09 -4.05 0.38
CA THR A 87 -10.68 -2.72 0.49
C THR A 87 -12.18 -2.78 0.17
N SER A 88 -13.01 -2.09 0.94
CA SER A 88 -14.48 -2.04 0.74
C SER A 88 -14.91 -0.81 -0.06
N ASP A 89 -14.49 0.37 0.38
CA ASP A 89 -14.92 1.67 -0.16
C ASP A 89 -13.79 2.38 -0.92
N ASP A 90 -12.60 1.78 -0.93
CA ASP A 90 -11.38 2.29 -1.55
C ASP A 90 -10.77 1.24 -2.49
N GLN A 91 -9.75 1.65 -3.22
CA GLN A 91 -8.84 0.79 -3.98
C GLN A 91 -7.42 1.29 -3.82
N PHE A 92 -6.47 0.38 -4.01
CA PHE A 92 -5.07 0.70 -4.12
C PHE A 92 -4.74 1.10 -5.56
N VAL A 93 -3.86 2.09 -5.71
CA VAL A 93 -3.21 2.44 -6.96
C VAL A 93 -1.71 2.27 -6.77
N PHE A 94 -1.08 1.51 -7.65
CA PHE A 94 0.35 1.27 -7.66
C PHE A 94 0.98 1.89 -8.90
N VAL A 95 2.13 2.53 -8.73
CA VAL A 95 2.98 3.02 -9.84
C VAL A 95 4.40 2.58 -9.59
N ASP A 96 5.14 2.31 -10.67
CA ASP A 96 6.57 2.04 -10.61
C ASP A 96 7.34 3.35 -10.68
N VAL A 97 8.35 3.47 -9.83
CA VAL A 97 9.23 4.64 -9.71
C VAL A 97 10.67 4.19 -9.77
N SER A 98 11.43 4.83 -10.65
CA SER A 98 12.89 4.71 -10.70
C SER A 98 13.49 6.10 -10.52
N ALA A 99 14.46 6.20 -9.62
CA ALA A 99 15.18 7.43 -9.36
C ALA A 99 16.69 7.17 -9.28
N GLY A 100 17.47 7.86 -10.11
CA GLY A 100 18.92 7.68 -10.14
C GLY A 100 19.66 8.95 -10.51
N GLY A 101 20.87 9.11 -9.99
CA GLY A 101 21.69 10.29 -10.25
C GLY A 101 22.68 10.57 -9.14
N SER A 102 23.30 11.74 -9.19
CA SER A 102 24.23 12.21 -8.16
C SER A 102 23.58 13.05 -7.07
N GLY A 103 22.31 13.44 -7.25
CA GLY A 103 21.51 14.18 -6.27
C GLY A 103 20.92 13.29 -5.18
N THR A 104 20.11 13.90 -4.30
CA THR A 104 19.38 13.16 -3.26
C THR A 104 18.08 12.61 -3.82
N THR A 105 17.90 11.29 -3.78
CA THR A 105 16.66 10.64 -4.21
C THR A 105 15.46 11.22 -3.46
N PRO A 106 14.37 11.59 -4.17
CA PRO A 106 13.16 12.06 -3.52
C PRO A 106 12.61 11.05 -2.52
N SER A 107 12.13 11.52 -1.39
CA SER A 107 11.42 10.67 -0.44
C SER A 107 10.06 10.25 -0.98
N SER A 108 9.55 9.09 -0.55
CA SER A 108 8.23 8.59 -0.96
C SER A 108 7.13 9.61 -0.73
N HIS A 109 7.06 10.23 0.44
CA HIS A 109 6.04 11.23 0.81
C HIS A 109 6.00 12.48 -0.09
N ARG A 110 7.04 12.77 -0.87
CA ARG A 110 6.99 13.86 -1.86
C ARG A 110 6.11 13.53 -3.05
N PHE A 111 5.72 12.27 -3.24
CA PHE A 111 4.84 11.87 -4.31
C PHE A 111 3.37 11.93 -3.89
N GLY A 112 2.51 12.33 -4.81
CA GLY A 112 1.07 12.31 -4.67
C GLY A 112 0.40 11.84 -5.95
N LEU A 113 -0.85 11.40 -5.84
CA LEU A 113 -1.73 11.17 -6.98
C LEU A 113 -2.82 12.24 -6.97
N VAL A 114 -3.06 12.86 -8.12
CA VAL A 114 -4.11 13.87 -8.29
C VAL A 114 -5.13 13.34 -9.28
N ALA A 115 -6.37 13.21 -8.84
CA ALA A 115 -7.50 12.87 -9.69
C ALA A 115 -8.38 14.13 -9.85
N ASP A 116 -8.41 14.68 -11.06
CA ASP A 116 -8.91 16.01 -11.38
C ASP A 116 -8.26 17.10 -10.50
N ALA A 117 -8.91 17.49 -9.41
CA ALA A 117 -8.40 18.44 -8.43
C ALA A 117 -8.23 17.84 -7.02
N THR A 118 -8.53 16.56 -6.84
CA THR A 118 -8.46 15.88 -5.54
C THR A 118 -7.10 15.21 -5.38
N PRO A 119 -6.28 15.64 -4.40
CA PRO A 119 -4.99 15.03 -4.15
C PRO A 119 -5.09 13.85 -3.17
N TYR A 120 -4.20 12.87 -3.34
CA TYR A 120 -4.03 11.69 -2.50
C TYR A 120 -2.54 11.51 -2.19
N GLY A 121 -2.20 11.42 -0.90
CA GLY A 121 -0.82 11.15 -0.46
C GLY A 121 -0.36 9.75 -0.82
N SER A 122 0.96 9.58 -0.98
CA SER A 122 1.59 8.28 -1.21
C SER A 122 1.84 7.55 0.11
N GLY A 123 1.05 6.52 0.40
CA GLY A 123 1.22 5.82 1.66
C GLY A 123 0.33 4.59 1.77
N ILE A 124 0.98 3.43 1.73
CA ILE A 124 0.40 2.15 2.18
C ILE A 124 1.24 1.52 3.31
N GLU A 125 2.05 2.34 3.98
CA GLU A 125 3.01 1.91 5.02
C GLU A 125 2.31 1.37 6.27
N TYR A 126 1.03 1.71 6.47
CA TYR A 126 0.21 1.15 7.54
C TYR A 126 -0.04 -0.36 7.37
N ILE A 127 0.17 -0.91 6.15
CA ILE A 127 0.16 -2.36 5.89
C ILE A 127 1.38 -3.05 6.55
N GLY A 128 2.26 -2.25 7.18
CA GLY A 128 3.38 -2.67 8.00
C GLY A 128 4.69 -2.75 7.20
N PRO A 129 5.82 -3.10 7.84
CA PRO A 129 7.10 -3.35 7.15
C PRO A 129 7.06 -4.61 6.24
N ALA A 130 5.87 -5.20 6.08
CA ALA A 130 5.59 -6.38 5.30
C ALA A 130 5.89 -6.13 3.82
N ARG A 131 6.50 -7.12 3.15
CA ARG A 131 6.64 -7.08 1.69
C ARG A 131 5.24 -7.26 1.11
N VAL A 132 4.61 -6.14 0.74
CA VAL A 132 3.39 -6.15 -0.07
C VAL A 132 3.75 -6.83 -1.39
N ASP A 133 2.99 -7.87 -1.72
CA ASP A 133 3.01 -8.52 -3.02
C ASP A 133 2.18 -7.66 -3.98
N ALA A 134 2.76 -6.50 -4.32
CA ALA A 134 2.13 -5.51 -5.17
C ALA A 134 2.00 -6.07 -6.59
N PRO A 135 0.96 -5.71 -7.36
CA PRO A 135 0.78 -6.16 -8.74
C PRO A 135 1.73 -5.45 -9.74
N VAL A 136 2.85 -4.92 -9.24
CA VAL A 136 3.87 -4.18 -9.96
C VAL A 136 5.26 -4.66 -9.51
N THR A 137 6.31 -4.28 -10.21
CA THR A 137 7.62 -4.90 -9.99
C THR A 137 8.39 -4.28 -8.82
N GLY A 138 9.21 -5.10 -8.16
CA GLY A 138 10.17 -4.63 -7.16
C GLY A 138 9.62 -4.53 -5.74
N ARG A 139 10.31 -3.74 -4.91
CA ARG A 139 9.94 -3.48 -3.51
C ARG A 139 9.36 -2.08 -3.40
N GLN A 140 8.81 -1.74 -2.24
CA GLN A 140 8.35 -0.37 -2.00
C GLN A 140 9.49 0.63 -2.25
N TYR A 141 9.17 1.71 -2.97
CA TYR A 141 10.07 2.80 -3.23
C TYR A 141 10.44 3.53 -1.93
N GLY A 142 11.71 3.87 -1.79
CA GLY A 142 12.21 4.68 -0.70
C GLY A 142 13.70 4.97 -0.87
N ALA A 143 14.28 5.74 0.05
CA ALA A 143 15.70 6.14 -0.07
C ALA A 143 16.68 4.94 -0.17
N SER A 144 16.36 3.80 0.45
CA SER A 144 17.15 2.57 0.37
C SER A 144 16.80 1.67 -0.82
N ASN A 145 15.71 1.97 -1.54
CA ASN A 145 15.24 1.23 -2.70
C ASN A 145 14.67 2.23 -3.73
N PRO A 146 15.55 2.91 -4.49
CA PRO A 146 15.15 3.99 -5.38
C PRO A 146 14.53 3.48 -6.70
N ASP A 147 14.47 2.16 -6.88
CA ASP A 147 13.76 1.47 -7.96
C ASP A 147 12.70 0.57 -7.33
N GLY A 148 11.43 0.96 -7.40
CA GLY A 148 10.36 0.28 -6.68
C GLY A 148 9.00 0.91 -6.89
N PHE A 149 8.00 0.43 -6.15
CA PHE A 149 6.63 0.90 -6.30
C PHE A 149 6.24 1.94 -5.24
N LEU A 150 5.34 2.85 -5.61
CA LEU A 150 4.55 3.65 -4.68
C LEU A 150 3.10 3.17 -4.68
N GLY A 151 2.47 3.22 -3.51
CA GLY A 151 1.05 2.89 -3.33
C GLY A 151 0.26 4.11 -2.89
N PHE A 152 -0.92 4.29 -3.45
CA PHE A 152 -1.92 5.29 -3.06
C PHE A 152 -3.22 4.59 -2.70
N ARG A 153 -4.02 5.24 -1.84
CA ARG A 153 -5.38 4.81 -1.54
C ARG A 153 -6.35 5.86 -2.06
N VAL A 154 -7.29 5.43 -2.90
CA VAL A 154 -8.31 6.28 -3.52
C VAL A 154 -9.68 5.63 -3.41
N PRO A 155 -10.78 6.39 -3.52
CA PRO A 155 -12.13 5.82 -3.52
C PRO A 155 -12.33 4.73 -4.60
N ALA A 156 -13.20 3.78 -4.32
CA ALA A 156 -13.66 2.76 -5.28
C ALA A 156 -15.18 2.77 -5.40
N PRO A 157 -15.76 3.14 -6.56
CA PRO A 157 -15.09 3.63 -7.77
C PRO A 157 -14.55 5.06 -7.62
N LEU A 158 -13.57 5.42 -8.44
CA LEU A 158 -13.08 6.78 -8.62
C LEU A 158 -13.45 7.27 -10.02
N ASP A 159 -14.47 8.13 -10.10
CA ASP A 159 -14.84 8.82 -11.34
C ASP A 159 -14.01 10.09 -11.49
N ALA A 160 -12.93 10.00 -12.26
CA ALA A 160 -12.05 11.11 -12.58
C ALA A 160 -11.81 11.21 -14.09
N GLU A 161 -11.84 12.42 -14.64
CA GLU A 161 -11.56 12.66 -16.05
C GLU A 161 -10.06 12.65 -16.35
N SER A 162 -9.27 13.11 -15.38
CA SER A 162 -7.82 13.22 -15.46
C SER A 162 -7.16 12.66 -14.21
N VAL A 163 -6.04 11.96 -14.39
CA VAL A 163 -5.22 11.45 -13.29
C VAL A 163 -3.76 11.79 -13.58
N ALA A 164 -3.03 12.20 -12.56
CA ALA A 164 -1.61 12.45 -12.64
C ALA A 164 -0.89 12.00 -11.37
N VAL A 165 0.36 11.58 -11.51
CA VAL A 165 1.29 11.49 -10.37
C VAL A 165 2.05 12.80 -10.30
N VAL A 166 2.17 13.36 -9.11
CA VAL A 166 2.91 14.60 -8.84
C VAL A 166 4.08 14.32 -7.91
N LEU A 167 5.15 15.07 -8.10
CA LEU A 167 6.29 15.13 -7.18
C LEU A 167 6.39 16.57 -6.65
N GLY A 168 6.25 16.74 -5.35
CA GLY A 168 6.38 18.04 -4.68
C GLY A 168 7.83 18.51 -4.56
N GLY A 169 8.07 19.81 -4.35
CA GLY A 169 9.38 20.40 -4.08
C GLY A 169 9.91 20.01 -2.71
N ASP A 170 9.16 20.32 -1.66
CA ASP A 170 9.30 19.79 -0.32
C ASP A 170 8.15 18.82 -0.02
N GLY A 171 8.46 17.74 0.67
CA GLY A 171 7.47 16.70 0.99
C GLY A 171 6.84 16.94 2.36
N PRO A 172 5.58 16.54 2.57
CA PRO A 172 5.01 16.50 3.92
C PRO A 172 5.84 15.59 4.82
N GLU A 173 5.93 15.91 6.12
CA GLU A 173 6.65 15.07 7.10
C GLU A 173 6.06 13.65 7.24
N ARG A 174 4.87 13.40 6.66
CA ARG A 174 4.10 12.15 6.72
C ARG A 174 3.66 11.70 5.33
N THR A 175 3.58 10.38 5.16
CA THR A 175 3.39 9.69 3.87
C THR A 175 1.92 9.66 3.43
N ASP A 176 0.97 9.66 4.36
CA ASP A 176 -0.46 9.76 4.05
C ASP A 176 -0.93 11.18 3.66
N MET A 177 -0.05 12.17 3.69
CA MET A 177 -0.36 13.53 3.27
C MET A 177 0.09 13.79 1.84
N GLN A 178 -0.70 14.57 1.12
CA GLN A 178 -0.37 15.05 -0.21
C GLN A 178 0.71 16.14 -0.19
N PRO A 179 1.52 16.25 -1.26
CA PRO A 179 2.34 17.43 -1.51
C PRO A 179 1.50 18.71 -1.59
N ASP A 180 2.12 19.85 -1.27
CA ASP A 180 1.48 21.16 -1.45
C ASP A 180 1.21 21.39 -2.95
N PRO A 181 -0.04 21.68 -3.37
CA PRO A 181 -0.37 21.92 -4.76
C PRO A 181 0.38 23.12 -5.38
N ASP A 182 0.82 24.08 -4.56
CA ASP A 182 1.58 25.25 -5.01
C ASP A 182 3.08 24.96 -5.15
N ASP A 183 3.54 23.77 -4.74
CA ASP A 183 4.94 23.34 -4.76
C ASP A 183 5.14 22.02 -5.52
N VAL A 184 4.68 21.98 -6.77
CA VAL A 184 4.87 20.81 -7.66
C VAL A 184 6.14 20.97 -8.48
N ALA A 185 7.11 20.08 -8.27
CA ALA A 185 8.36 20.03 -9.02
C ALA A 185 8.23 19.27 -10.35
N ALA A 186 7.38 18.24 -10.42
CA ALA A 186 7.10 17.50 -11.65
C ALA A 186 5.71 16.83 -11.63
N ARG A 187 5.19 16.56 -12.84
CA ARG A 187 3.87 15.96 -13.04
C ARG A 187 3.89 14.96 -14.21
N TRP A 188 3.39 13.75 -13.97
CA TRP A 188 3.22 12.70 -14.97
C TRP A 188 1.73 12.47 -15.22
N SER A 189 1.28 12.72 -16.45
CA SER A 189 -0.11 12.47 -16.87
C SER A 189 -0.35 10.98 -17.11
N VAL A 190 -1.40 10.44 -16.51
CA VAL A 190 -1.81 9.05 -16.70
C VAL A 190 -2.67 8.96 -17.97
N PRO A 191 -2.38 8.03 -18.89
CA PRO A 191 -3.16 7.87 -20.11
C PRO A 191 -4.59 7.37 -19.81
N PRO A 192 -5.60 7.75 -20.62
CA PRO A 192 -7.00 7.37 -20.37
C PRO A 192 -7.24 5.85 -20.23
N ALA A 193 -6.45 5.03 -20.93
CA ALA A 193 -6.53 3.58 -20.83
C ALA A 193 -6.21 3.06 -19.41
N ALA A 194 -5.25 3.69 -18.72
CA ALA A 194 -4.89 3.34 -17.34
C ALA A 194 -5.83 3.97 -16.30
N VAL A 195 -6.59 5.01 -16.66
CA VAL A 195 -7.63 5.58 -15.79
C VAL A 195 -8.90 4.72 -15.78
N THR A 196 -9.19 4.01 -16.87
CA THR A 196 -10.44 3.25 -17.03
C THR A 196 -10.72 2.27 -15.87
N PRO A 197 -9.75 1.47 -15.37
CA PRO A 197 -9.98 0.56 -14.24
C PRO A 197 -10.42 1.26 -12.95
N LEU A 198 -9.98 2.49 -12.68
CA LEU A 198 -10.32 3.25 -11.47
C LEU A 198 -11.83 3.46 -11.31
N ARG A 199 -12.56 3.50 -12.42
CA ARG A 199 -14.02 3.73 -12.46
C ARG A 199 -14.83 2.46 -12.21
N SER A 200 -14.17 1.30 -12.10
CA SER A 200 -14.86 0.02 -11.87
C SER A 200 -15.42 -0.02 -10.45
N PRO A 201 -16.68 -0.49 -10.26
CA PRO A 201 -17.19 -0.79 -8.92
C PRO A 201 -16.27 -1.80 -8.21
N PRO A 202 -16.21 -1.79 -6.87
CA PRO A 202 -15.44 -2.80 -6.15
C PRO A 202 -16.01 -4.21 -6.38
N PRO A 203 -15.16 -5.24 -6.54
CA PRO A 203 -15.59 -6.62 -6.54
C PRO A 203 -16.02 -7.04 -5.13
N VAL A 204 -16.91 -8.03 -5.05
CA VAL A 204 -17.32 -8.66 -3.78
C VAL A 204 -17.15 -10.16 -3.98
N PHE A 205 -16.32 -10.80 -3.16
CA PHE A 205 -16.03 -12.22 -3.34
C PHE A 205 -16.70 -13.06 -2.25
N ALA A 206 -17.44 -14.08 -2.68
CA ALA A 206 -17.83 -15.19 -1.83
C ALA A 206 -16.88 -16.36 -2.13
N ALA A 207 -16.29 -16.94 -1.08
CA ALA A 207 -15.37 -18.06 -1.21
C ALA A 207 -15.69 -19.17 -0.20
N SER A 208 -15.45 -20.40 -0.60
CA SER A 208 -15.52 -21.58 0.28
C SER A 208 -14.36 -22.51 0.02
N VAL A 209 -13.86 -23.14 1.07
CA VAL A 209 -12.74 -24.08 1.02
C VAL A 209 -13.22 -25.48 1.41
N ASP A 210 -12.85 -26.48 0.62
CA ASP A 210 -13.07 -27.89 0.92
C ASP A 210 -11.71 -28.59 1.07
N VAL A 211 -11.54 -29.25 2.22
CA VAL A 211 -10.34 -30.01 2.59
C VAL A 211 -10.79 -31.30 3.27
N PRO A 212 -10.28 -32.48 2.85
CA PRO A 212 -10.61 -33.73 3.51
C PRO A 212 -10.07 -33.77 4.94
N ALA A 213 -10.83 -34.39 5.85
CA ALA A 213 -10.38 -34.57 7.24
C ALA A 213 -9.16 -35.50 7.37
N SER A 214 -8.97 -36.43 6.44
CA SER A 214 -7.78 -37.28 6.37
C SER A 214 -7.43 -37.66 4.93
N VAL A 215 -6.15 -37.95 4.70
CA VAL A 215 -5.60 -38.51 3.47
C VAL A 215 -4.56 -39.58 3.78
N PRO A 216 -4.25 -40.51 2.86
CA PRO A 216 -3.09 -41.39 3.01
C PRO A 216 -1.80 -40.60 3.21
N ALA A 217 -0.93 -41.06 4.11
CA ALA A 217 0.40 -40.50 4.37
C ALA A 217 1.35 -40.49 3.15
N THR A 218 0.94 -41.14 2.06
CA THR A 218 1.65 -41.19 0.77
C THR A 218 1.10 -40.22 -0.27
N GLU A 219 0.00 -39.52 0.01
CA GLU A 219 -0.67 -38.61 -0.92
C GLU A 219 -0.60 -37.15 -0.43
N PRO A 220 -0.45 -36.17 -1.33
CA PRO A 220 -0.57 -34.77 -0.95
C PRO A 220 -2.02 -34.43 -0.56
N ILE A 221 -2.22 -33.40 0.26
CA ILE A 221 -3.56 -33.02 0.71
C ILE A 221 -4.22 -32.16 -0.37
N PRO A 222 -5.35 -32.59 -0.97
CA PRO A 222 -6.07 -31.75 -1.91
C PRO A 222 -6.79 -30.62 -1.17
N VAL A 223 -6.76 -29.43 -1.74
CA VAL A 223 -7.49 -28.25 -1.29
C VAL A 223 -8.26 -27.70 -2.48
N THR A 224 -9.57 -27.62 -2.33
CA THR A 224 -10.46 -27.04 -3.34
C THR A 224 -10.97 -25.71 -2.83
N LEU A 225 -10.80 -24.66 -3.63
CA LEU A 225 -11.27 -23.32 -3.33
C LEU A 225 -12.27 -22.90 -4.42
N ASP A 226 -13.53 -22.77 -4.03
CA ASP A 226 -14.58 -22.22 -4.89
C ASP A 226 -14.72 -20.73 -4.62
N VAL A 227 -14.66 -19.91 -5.67
CA VAL A 227 -14.76 -18.45 -5.57
C VAL A 227 -15.79 -17.95 -6.56
N ARG A 228 -16.63 -17.01 -6.10
CA ARG A 228 -17.57 -16.26 -6.94
C ARG A 228 -17.39 -14.76 -6.71
N ASN A 229 -17.33 -14.00 -7.80
CA ASN A 229 -17.48 -12.55 -7.73
C ASN A 229 -18.97 -12.21 -7.75
N GLU A 230 -19.51 -11.82 -6.61
CA GLU A 230 -20.88 -11.34 -6.42
C GLU A 230 -21.01 -9.82 -6.62
N GLY A 231 -19.89 -9.12 -6.78
CA GLY A 231 -19.86 -7.69 -7.03
C GLY A 231 -20.17 -7.32 -8.48
N ASP A 232 -20.41 -6.01 -8.70
CA ASP A 232 -20.76 -5.45 -10.00
C ASP A 232 -19.53 -5.10 -10.87
N GLY A 233 -18.34 -5.09 -10.27
CA GLY A 233 -17.08 -4.83 -10.97
C GLY A 233 -16.19 -6.06 -11.12
N PRO A 234 -15.31 -6.09 -12.14
CA PRO A 234 -14.28 -7.11 -12.22
C PRO A 234 -13.26 -6.96 -11.09
N GLY A 235 -12.60 -8.05 -10.72
CA GLY A 235 -11.60 -8.02 -9.67
C GLY A 235 -10.64 -9.18 -9.70
N VAL A 236 -9.61 -9.09 -8.85
CA VAL A 236 -8.70 -10.19 -8.58
C VAL A 236 -8.95 -10.67 -7.16
N PHE A 237 -9.47 -11.89 -7.03
CA PHE A 237 -9.50 -12.59 -5.76
C PHE A 237 -8.06 -12.98 -5.40
N ARG A 238 -7.58 -12.49 -4.26
CA ARG A 238 -6.25 -12.82 -3.72
C ARG A 238 -6.42 -13.62 -2.45
N ALA A 239 -5.74 -14.74 -2.34
CA ALA A 239 -5.68 -15.55 -1.13
C ALA A 239 -4.25 -16.04 -0.87
N ALA A 240 -4.06 -16.68 0.28
CA ALA A 240 -2.86 -17.42 0.59
C ALA A 240 -3.17 -18.69 1.39
N ILE A 241 -2.38 -19.72 1.15
CA ILE A 241 -2.31 -20.92 1.99
C ILE A 241 -1.05 -20.82 2.84
N ASN A 242 -1.20 -20.70 4.15
CA ASN A 242 -0.12 -20.61 5.12
C ASN A 242 0.12 -21.97 5.77
N HIS A 243 1.28 -22.54 5.53
CA HIS A 243 1.66 -23.85 6.04
C HIS A 243 2.22 -23.73 7.47
N GLN A 244 1.74 -24.56 8.40
CA GLN A 244 2.22 -24.58 9.79
C GLN A 244 2.96 -25.88 10.08
N GLY A 245 4.27 -25.87 9.83
CA GLY A 245 5.17 -27.00 10.07
C GLY A 245 4.84 -28.29 9.27
N PRO A 246 5.77 -29.23 9.13
CA PRO A 246 7.23 -29.07 9.15
C PRO A 246 7.76 -28.24 7.96
N GLN A 247 6.94 -27.95 6.95
CA GLN A 247 7.26 -26.96 5.91
C GLN A 247 6.56 -25.66 6.25
N TYR A 248 7.33 -24.67 6.70
CA TYR A 248 6.83 -23.31 6.88
C TYR A 248 6.90 -22.56 5.54
N GLY A 249 5.84 -21.85 5.20
CA GLY A 249 5.76 -21.06 3.99
C GLY A 249 4.34 -20.68 3.64
N ALA A 250 4.21 -19.86 2.61
CA ALA A 250 2.93 -19.41 2.10
C ALA A 250 2.86 -19.59 0.58
N THR A 251 1.72 -20.06 0.09
CA THR A 251 1.41 -20.13 -1.35
C THR A 251 0.35 -19.11 -1.68
N GLY A 252 0.67 -18.17 -2.55
CA GLY A 252 -0.27 -17.16 -3.04
C GLY A 252 -1.20 -17.69 -4.13
N ILE A 253 -2.47 -17.27 -4.09
CA ILE A 253 -3.48 -17.58 -5.09
C ILE A 253 -4.06 -16.27 -5.62
N ASP A 254 -4.01 -16.07 -6.94
CA ASP A 254 -4.60 -14.90 -7.60
C ASP A 254 -5.54 -15.37 -8.73
N ARG A 255 -6.82 -14.96 -8.68
CA ARG A 255 -7.83 -15.31 -9.69
C ARG A 255 -8.59 -14.07 -10.15
N SER A 256 -8.41 -13.72 -11.42
CA SER A 256 -9.19 -12.67 -12.07
C SER A 256 -10.58 -13.19 -12.40
N LEU A 257 -11.61 -12.45 -11.98
CA LEU A 257 -13.01 -12.78 -12.17
C LEU A 257 -13.76 -11.54 -12.65
N ALA A 258 -14.51 -11.68 -13.73
CA ALA A 258 -15.52 -10.71 -14.10
C ALA A 258 -16.66 -10.68 -13.06
N ALA A 259 -17.49 -9.63 -13.10
CA ALA A 259 -18.69 -9.56 -12.29
C ALA A 259 -19.61 -10.76 -12.55
N GLY A 260 -20.06 -11.43 -11.48
CA GLY A 260 -20.90 -12.62 -11.56
C GLY A 260 -20.17 -13.93 -11.91
N GLU A 261 -18.87 -13.90 -12.21
CA GLU A 261 -18.09 -15.09 -12.58
C GLU A 261 -17.79 -15.98 -11.36
N SER A 262 -17.64 -17.28 -11.59
CA SER A 262 -17.20 -18.24 -10.58
C SER A 262 -16.07 -19.12 -11.11
N ILE A 263 -15.17 -19.53 -10.23
CA ILE A 263 -14.07 -20.44 -10.53
C ILE A 263 -13.84 -21.41 -9.38
N THR A 264 -13.52 -22.64 -9.73
CA THR A 264 -12.96 -23.64 -8.80
C THR A 264 -11.46 -23.68 -9.01
N HIS A 265 -10.70 -23.47 -7.93
CA HIS A 265 -9.26 -23.59 -7.92
C HIS A 265 -8.83 -24.77 -7.06
N GLU A 266 -8.19 -25.75 -7.68
CA GLU A 266 -7.60 -26.90 -7.01
C GLU A 266 -6.09 -26.68 -6.81
N VAL A 267 -5.62 -26.99 -5.61
CA VAL A 267 -4.19 -26.96 -5.24
C VAL A 267 -3.91 -28.06 -4.23
N THR A 268 -2.66 -28.47 -4.10
CA THR A 268 -2.26 -29.47 -3.12
C THR A 268 -1.34 -28.88 -2.07
N VAL A 269 -1.51 -29.31 -0.82
CA VAL A 269 -0.57 -29.04 0.27
C VAL A 269 0.35 -30.25 0.42
N ASP A 270 1.63 -30.02 0.10
CA ASP A 270 2.70 -30.98 0.32
C ASP A 270 3.20 -30.93 1.77
N TYR A 271 3.75 -32.05 2.22
CA TYR A 271 4.42 -32.17 3.51
C TYR A 271 5.70 -32.97 3.36
N TYR A 272 6.69 -32.64 4.19
CA TYR A 272 7.99 -33.27 4.13
C TYR A 272 7.93 -34.72 4.62
N ARG A 273 8.54 -35.62 3.84
CA ARG A 273 8.68 -37.05 4.11
C ARG A 273 10.17 -37.35 4.26
N ASP A 274 10.72 -37.21 5.47
CA ASP A 274 11.98 -37.90 5.78
C ASP A 274 11.67 -39.37 6.00
N ASP A 275 12.56 -40.25 5.51
CA ASP A 275 12.37 -41.71 5.45
C ASP A 275 12.04 -42.39 6.80
N ASP A 276 12.23 -41.71 7.94
CA ASP A 276 11.99 -42.27 9.27
C ASP A 276 10.78 -41.68 10.03
N THR A 277 10.15 -40.59 9.58
CA THR A 277 8.98 -40.01 10.29
C THR A 277 8.03 -39.23 9.37
N THR A 278 6.96 -39.90 8.90
CA THR A 278 5.80 -39.19 8.35
C THR A 278 4.98 -38.59 9.50
N PRO A 279 4.64 -37.29 9.49
CA PRO A 279 3.77 -36.72 10.52
C PRO A 279 2.40 -37.43 10.55
N GLY A 280 1.75 -37.47 11.72
CA GLY A 280 0.38 -37.99 11.83
C GLY A 280 -0.70 -36.96 11.47
N ARG A 281 -0.32 -35.67 11.38
CA ARG A 281 -1.20 -34.57 11.02
C ARG A 281 -0.43 -33.44 10.33
N VAL A 282 -1.12 -32.69 9.48
CA VAL A 282 -0.63 -31.45 8.87
C VAL A 282 -1.60 -30.34 9.17
N GLN A 283 -1.07 -29.15 9.48
CA GLN A 283 -1.85 -27.96 9.79
C GLN A 283 -1.54 -26.85 8.78
N PHE A 284 -2.58 -26.17 8.31
CA PHE A 284 -2.43 -25.00 7.46
C PHE A 284 -3.65 -24.10 7.59
N ALA A 285 -3.51 -22.84 7.19
CA ALA A 285 -4.60 -21.88 7.12
C ALA A 285 -4.80 -21.39 5.70
N VAL A 286 -6.05 -21.12 5.31
CA VAL A 286 -6.38 -20.43 4.07
C VAL A 286 -6.95 -19.07 4.43
N VAL A 287 -6.35 -18.01 3.88
CA VAL A 287 -6.73 -16.61 4.15
C VAL A 287 -7.03 -15.88 2.85
N GLY A 288 -8.03 -15.01 2.86
CA GLY A 288 -8.49 -14.20 1.73
C GLY A 288 -9.57 -13.19 2.15
N PRO A 289 -10.18 -12.46 1.20
CA PRO A 289 -11.33 -11.59 1.48
C PRO A 289 -12.45 -12.38 2.15
N ASP A 290 -12.82 -11.98 3.37
CA ASP A 290 -13.81 -12.64 4.23
C ASP A 290 -13.57 -14.15 4.47
N LEU A 291 -12.34 -14.63 4.23
CA LEU A 291 -11.92 -16.01 4.37
C LEU A 291 -10.76 -16.09 5.36
N SER A 292 -10.95 -16.81 6.46
CA SER A 292 -9.90 -17.12 7.43
C SER A 292 -10.20 -18.45 8.10
N GLU A 293 -9.74 -19.53 7.46
CA GLU A 293 -10.03 -20.89 7.88
C GLU A 293 -8.74 -21.63 8.24
N PHE A 294 -8.81 -22.47 9.29
CA PHE A 294 -7.71 -23.29 9.76
C PHE A 294 -8.09 -24.77 9.61
N PHE A 295 -7.18 -25.55 9.02
CA PHE A 295 -7.37 -26.96 8.75
C PHE A 295 -6.33 -27.79 9.50
N GLU A 296 -6.79 -28.89 10.08
CA GLU A 296 -5.95 -29.96 10.59
C GLU A 296 -6.36 -31.25 9.87
N VAL A 297 -5.43 -31.81 9.10
CA VAL A 297 -5.68 -33.00 8.28
C VAL A 297 -4.88 -34.17 8.84
N GLY A 298 -5.57 -35.28 9.12
CA GLY A 298 -4.95 -36.53 9.52
C GLY A 298 -4.22 -37.22 8.37
N LEU A 299 -3.03 -37.75 8.64
CA LEU A 299 -2.29 -38.56 7.67
C LEU A 299 -2.38 -40.04 8.03
N ASP A 300 -3.19 -40.79 7.30
CA ASP A 300 -3.44 -42.21 7.53
C ASP A 300 -2.16 -43.02 7.23
N GLY A 301 -1.65 -43.72 8.25
CA GLY A 301 -0.35 -44.41 8.18
C GLY A 301 0.85 -43.53 8.57
N GLY A 302 0.62 -42.27 8.96
CA GLY A 302 1.60 -41.39 9.57
C GLY A 302 1.57 -41.40 11.10
N GLY A 303 2.54 -40.71 11.71
CA GLY A 303 2.70 -40.62 13.17
C GLY A 303 3.44 -41.82 13.76
N THR A 304 3.76 -41.74 15.05
CA THR A 304 4.29 -42.90 15.76
C THR A 304 3.19 -43.95 15.86
N PRO A 305 3.43 -45.21 15.47
CA PRO A 305 2.48 -46.29 15.72
C PRO A 305 2.10 -46.24 17.20
N ALA A 306 0.83 -46.45 17.52
CA ALA A 306 0.39 -46.70 18.89
C ALA A 306 1.03 -48.02 19.39
N GLY A 307 2.31 -47.94 19.74
CA GLY A 307 3.14 -49.06 20.14
C GLY A 307 2.82 -49.41 21.58
N THR A 308 2.12 -50.53 21.74
CA THR A 308 2.41 -51.53 22.77
C THR A 308 2.68 -50.94 24.14
N GLY A 309 1.60 -50.55 24.83
CA GLY A 309 1.64 -50.44 26.28
C GLY A 309 2.25 -51.73 26.83
N THR A 310 3.42 -51.60 27.45
CA THR A 310 4.10 -52.72 28.08
C THR A 310 3.18 -53.23 29.19
N ALA A 311 2.44 -54.30 28.92
CA ALA A 311 1.74 -55.04 29.95
C ALA A 311 2.80 -55.58 30.90
N THR A 312 3.04 -54.85 31.99
CA THR A 312 3.89 -55.33 33.07
C THR A 312 3.07 -56.40 33.79
N GLY A 313 3.18 -57.63 33.29
CA GLY A 313 2.70 -58.83 33.95
C GLY A 313 3.52 -59.04 35.22
N GLY A 314 3.13 -58.36 36.29
CA GLY A 314 3.58 -58.64 37.65
C GLY A 314 2.91 -59.93 38.14
N SER A 315 3.56 -61.06 37.91
CA SER A 315 3.30 -62.28 38.68
C SER A 315 4.39 -62.45 39.72
N ARG A 316 4.03 -62.21 40.99
CA ARG A 316 4.31 -63.03 42.18
C ARG A 316 3.86 -62.31 43.44
#